data_AF-T1G129-F1
#
_entry.id   AF-T1G129-F1
#
_cell.length_a   1.000
_cell.length_b   1.000
_cell.length_c   1.000
_cell.angle_alpha   90.00
_cell.angle_beta   90.00
_cell.angle_gamma   90.00
#
_symmetry.space_group_name_H-M   'P 1'
#
loop_
_entity.id
_entity.type
_entity.pdbx_description
1 polymer ?
#
loop_
_entity_poly.entity_id
_entity_poly.type
_entity_poly.pdbx_seq_one_letter_code
_entity_poly.pdbx_strand_id
1 'polypeptide(L)'
;LQDMCKTYNKVTELCFSKCISNMNGFRFTPDETSCVDHCGGKFISSNKVLMATFTEIQFKKQQQMLEEARSQQQAEANKAKMNP
;
A
#
# COMPACT_ATOMS: atom_id res chain seq x y z
N LEU A 1 -14.03 -0.16 -4.93
CA LEU A 1 -14.46 -1.47 -4.38
C LEU A 1 -13.46 -2.59 -4.64
N GLN A 2 -12.91 -2.71 -5.86
CA GLN A 2 -12.00 -3.81 -6.22
C GLN A 2 -10.78 -3.92 -5.29
N ASP A 3 -10.15 -2.80 -4.92
CA ASP A 3 -8.96 -2.82 -4.06
C ASP A 3 -9.29 -3.22 -2.61
N MET A 4 -10.50 -2.90 -2.15
CA MET A 4 -10.99 -3.37 -0.85
C MET A 4 -11.15 -4.89 -0.85
N CYS A 5 -11.73 -5.46 -1.91
CA CYS A 5 -11.88 -6.92 -2.04
C CYS A 5 -10.52 -7.63 -2.12
N LYS A 6 -9.56 -7.08 -2.89
CA LYS A 6 -8.19 -7.62 -2.95
C LYS A 6 -7.50 -7.59 -1.58
N THR A 7 -7.65 -6.47 -0.85
CA THR A 7 -7.09 -6.31 0.49
C THR A 7 -7.73 -7.28 1.48
N TYR A 8 -9.04 -7.47 1.40
CA TYR A 8 -9.78 -8.44 2.21
C TYR A 8 -9.25 -9.86 1.98
N ASN A 9 -9.13 -10.30 0.72
CA ASN A 9 -8.61 -11.62 0.40
C ASN A 9 -7.17 -11.82 0.90
N LYS A 10 -6.36 -10.75 0.86
CA LYS A 10 -4.97 -10.81 1.34
C LYS A 10 -4.90 -10.97 2.85
N VAL A 11 -5.72 -10.23 3.61
CA VAL A 11 -5.72 -10.33 5.06
C VAL A 11 -6.29 -11.66 5.53
N THR A 12 -7.31 -12.20 4.86
CA THR A 12 -7.88 -13.51 5.21
C THR A 12 -6.88 -14.63 4.98
N GLU A 13 -6.19 -14.65 3.83
CA GLU A 13 -5.12 -15.61 3.54
C GLU A 13 -3.99 -15.55 4.57
N LEU A 14 -3.51 -14.33 4.87
CA LEU A 14 -2.43 -14.10 5.83
C LEU A 14 -2.79 -14.58 7.24
N CYS A 15 -3.95 -14.15 7.75
CA CYS A 15 -4.37 -14.50 9.10
C CYS A 15 -4.70 -15.99 9.21
N PHE A 16 -5.27 -16.60 8.17
CA PHE A 16 -5.49 -18.04 8.14
C PHE A 16 -4.15 -18.81 8.25
N SER A 17 -3.17 -18.48 7.40
CA SER A 17 -1.86 -19.14 7.40
C SER A 17 -1.07 -18.94 8.70
N LYS A 18 -1.29 -17.83 9.42
CA LYS A 18 -0.56 -17.50 10.65
C LYS A 18 -1.21 -18.01 11.92
N CYS A 19 -2.54 -18.03 11.97
CA CYS A 19 -3.28 -18.32 13.19
C CYS A 19 -3.86 -19.74 13.20
N ILE A 20 -4.31 -20.27 12.07
CA ILE A 20 -4.99 -21.57 12.04
C ILE A 20 -3.95 -22.67 11.92
N SER A 21 -3.86 -23.50 12.95
CA SER A 21 -2.90 -24.61 13.02
C SER A 21 -3.58 -25.95 13.27
N ASN A 22 -4.79 -25.94 13.84
CA ASN A 22 -5.56 -27.14 14.09
C ASN A 22 -6.75 -27.23 13.13
N MET A 23 -6.71 -28.23 12.24
CA MET A 23 -7.80 -28.49 11.28
C MET A 23 -8.63 -29.74 11.61
N ASN A 24 -8.51 -30.26 12.84
CA ASN A 24 -9.23 -31.47 13.25
C ASN A 24 -10.70 -31.18 13.62
N GLY A 25 -11.08 -29.91 13.80
CA GLY A 25 -12.42 -29.49 14.20
C GLY A 25 -13.08 -28.56 13.18
N PHE A 26 -14.41 -28.53 13.18
CA PHE A 26 -15.19 -27.61 12.34
C PHE A 26 -15.13 -26.15 12.84
N ARG A 27 -14.76 -25.93 14.11
CA ARG A 27 -14.71 -24.61 14.74
C ARG A 27 -13.28 -24.27 15.13
N PHE A 28 -12.95 -22.99 15.04
CA PHE A 28 -11.71 -22.46 15.58
C PHE A 28 -11.68 -22.60 17.10
N THR A 29 -10.50 -22.88 17.62
CA THR A 29 -10.25 -22.83 19.05
C THR A 29 -10.35 -21.38 19.57
N PRO A 30 -10.55 -21.16 20.88
CA PRO A 30 -10.55 -19.81 21.46
C PRO A 30 -9.24 -19.03 21.17
N ASP A 31 -8.10 -19.73 21.18
CA ASP A 31 -6.79 -19.15 20.90
C ASP A 31 -6.66 -18.72 19.43
N GLU A 32 -7.11 -19.56 18.50
CA GLU A 32 -7.13 -19.24 17.07
C GLU A 32 -8.07 -18.07 16.77
N THR A 33 -9.22 -18.01 17.45
CA THR A 33 -10.17 -16.89 17.33
C THR A 33 -9.52 -15.58 17.79
N SER A 34 -8.90 -15.58 18.98
CA SER A 34 -8.18 -14.43 19.50
C SER A 34 -7.01 -14.02 18.60
N CYS A 35 -6.29 -14.99 18.02
CA CYS A 35 -5.20 -14.70 17.08
C CYS A 35 -5.71 -13.99 15.83
N VAL A 36 -6.82 -14.46 15.23
CA VAL A 36 -7.40 -13.86 14.02
C VAL A 36 -7.86 -12.42 14.28
N ASP A 37 -8.51 -12.15 15.42
CA ASP A 37 -8.93 -10.80 15.81
C ASP A 37 -7.73 -9.84 15.92
N HIS A 38 -6.68 -10.27 16.62
CA HIS A 38 -5.44 -9.49 16.72
C HIS A 38 -4.74 -9.33 15.38
N CYS A 39 -4.74 -10.36 14.53
CA CYS A 39 -4.14 -10.32 13.20
C CYS A 39 -4.82 -9.29 12.31
N GLY A 40 -6.16 -9.28 12.27
CA GLY A 40 -6.94 -8.30 11.52
C GLY A 40 -6.70 -6.88 12.01
N GLY A 41 -6.72 -6.67 13.34
CA GLY A 41 -6.44 -5.36 13.94
C GLY A 41 -5.04 -4.83 13.60
N LYS A 42 -4.03 -5.70 13.69
CA LYS A 42 -2.64 -5.37 13.30
C LYS A 42 -2.55 -5.03 11.81
N PHE A 43 -3.13 -5.85 10.95
CA PHE A 43 -3.10 -5.63 9.51
C PHE A 43 -3.72 -4.27 9.15
N ILE A 44 -4.89 -3.92 9.68
CA ILE A 44 -5.54 -2.64 9.42
C ILE A 44 -4.65 -1.49 9.87
N SER A 45 -4.08 -1.58 11.07
CA SER A 45 -3.23 -0.53 11.64
C SER A 45 -1.96 -0.34 10.81
N SER A 46 -1.28 -1.43 10.47
CA SER A 46 -0.08 -1.40 9.63
C SER A 46 -0.37 -0.93 8.22
N ASN A 47 -1.48 -1.38 7.61
CA ASN A 47 -1.87 -0.96 6.27
C ASN A 47 -2.16 0.54 6.21
N LYS A 48 -2.81 1.11 7.24
CA LYS A 48 -3.04 2.56 7.32
C LYS A 48 -1.74 3.35 7.34
N VAL A 49 -0.79 2.96 8.20
CA VAL A 49 0.53 3.61 8.28
C VAL A 49 1.28 3.50 6.95
N LEU A 50 1.29 2.30 6.36
CA LEU A 50 1.94 2.06 5.08
C LEU A 50 1.36 2.94 3.97
N MET A 51 0.03 3.03 3.87
CA MET A 51 -0.62 3.87 2.87
C MET A 51 -0.30 5.35 3.08
N ALA A 52 -0.32 5.84 4.32
CA ALA A 52 0.04 7.22 4.62
C ALA A 52 1.48 7.54 4.16
N THR A 53 2.46 6.76 4.58
CA THR A 53 3.86 6.95 4.18
C THR A 53 4.06 6.80 2.69
N PHE A 54 3.38 5.84 2.04
CA PHE A 54 3.45 5.67 0.60
C PHE A 54 2.94 6.91 -0.14
N THR A 55 1.80 7.47 0.28
CA THR A 55 1.26 8.69 -0.35
C THR A 55 2.19 9.89 -0.20
N GLU A 56 2.84 10.06 0.96
CA GLU A 56 3.83 11.12 1.18
C GLU A 56 5.03 10.98 0.23
N ILE A 57 5.55 9.76 0.07
CA ILE A 57 6.68 9.49 -0.83
C ILE A 57 6.28 9.72 -2.28
N GLN A 58 5.10 9.24 -2.69
CA GLN A 58 4.61 9.43 -4.06
C GLN A 58 4.42 10.90 -4.40
N PHE A 59 3.86 11.69 -3.48
CA PHE A 59 3.69 13.12 -3.69
C PHE A 59 5.04 13.83 -3.90
N LYS A 60 6.04 13.55 -3.05
CA LYS A 60 7.40 14.11 -3.21
C LYS A 60 8.01 13.73 -4.56
N LYS A 61 7.88 12.47 -4.97
CA LYS A 61 8.39 12.00 -6.26
C LYS A 61 7.67 12.68 -7.43
N GLN A 62 6.36 12.87 -7.33
CA GLN A 62 5.57 13.55 -8.36
C GLN A 62 5.98 15.02 -8.50
N GLN A 63 6.25 15.72 -7.39
CA GLN A 63 6.75 17.09 -7.42
C GLN A 63 8.12 17.19 -8.11
N GLN A 64 9.05 16.29 -7.78
CA GLN A 64 10.37 16.23 -8.42
C GLN A 64 10.25 16.03 -9.93
N MET A 65 9.45 15.05 -10.36
CA MET A 65 9.23 14.80 -11.80
C MET A 65 8.62 16.01 -12.51
N LEU A 66 7.72 16.75 -11.87
CA LEU A 66 7.12 17.95 -12.45
C LEU A 66 8.13 19.10 -12.61
N GLU A 67 9.01 19.29 -11.63
CA GLU A 67 10.06 20.30 -11.67
C GLU A 67 11.11 20.00 -12.74
N GLU A 68 11.54 18.73 -12.83
CA GLU A 68 12.43 18.25 -13.88
C GLU A 68 11.83 18.48 -15.27
N ALA A 69 10.56 18.08 -15.49
CA ALA A 69 9.86 18.32 -16.74
C ALA A 69 9.76 19.81 -17.09
N ARG A 70 9.48 20.67 -16.09
CA ARG A 70 9.42 22.12 -16.28
C ARG A 70 10.78 22.71 -16.67
N SER A 71 11.86 22.25 -16.05
CA SER A 71 13.22 22.70 -16.36
C SER A 71 13.66 22.28 -17.77
N GLN A 72 13.30 21.07 -18.20
CA GLN A 72 13.55 20.59 -19.56
C GLN A 72 12.79 21.42 -20.60
N GLN A 73 11.50 21.68 -20.37
CA GLN A 73 10.69 22.53 -21.26
C GLN A 73 11.24 23.96 -21.38
N GLN A 74 11.71 24.54 -20.26
CA GLN A 74 12.35 25.87 -20.29
C GLN A 74 13.68 25.85 -21.03
N ALA A 75 14.49 24.81 -20.87
CA ALA A 75 15.75 24.67 -21.60
C ALA A 75 15.52 24.51 -23.11
N GLU A 76 14.50 23.76 -23.51
CA GLU A 76 14.10 23.59 -24.92
C GLU A 76 13.54 24.90 -25.51
N ALA A 77 12.69 25.61 -24.78
CA ALA A 77 12.18 26.91 -25.19
C ALA A 77 13.29 27.96 -25.33
N ASN A 78 14.29 27.93 -24.44
CA ASN A 78 15.46 28.82 -24.54
C ASN A 78 16.37 28.46 -25.72
N LYS A 79 16.54 27.17 -26.04
CA LYS A 79 17.27 26.73 -27.24
C LYS A 79 16.55 27.14 -28.53
N ALA A 80 15.22 27.06 -28.58
CA ALA A 80 14.44 27.49 -29.74
C ALA A 80 14.54 28.99 -30.01
N LYS A 81 14.73 29.82 -28.98
CA LYS A 81 14.95 31.27 -29.11
C LYS A 81 16.38 31.65 -29.52
N MET A 82 17.34 30.72 -29.47
CA MET A 82 18.76 30.93 -29.79
C MET A 82 19.12 30.53 -31.23
N ASN A 83 18.19 30.01 -32.03
CA ASN A 83 18.40 29.78 -33.46
C ASN A 83 17.82 30.97 -34.27
N PRO A 84 18.64 31.93 -34.72
CA PRO A 84 18.21 32.99 -35.65
C PRO A 84 17.90 32.46 -37.06
#